data_AF-A0A1R2B399-F1
#
_entry.id   AF-A0A1R2B399-F1
#
_cell.length_a   1.000
_cell.length_b   1.000
_cell.length_c   1.000
_cell.angle_alpha   90.00
_cell.angle_beta   90.00
_cell.angle_gamma   90.00
#
_symmetry.space_group_name_H-M   'P 1'
#
loop_
_entity.id
_entity.type
_entity.pdbx_description
1 polymer ?
#
loop_
_entity_poly.entity_id
_entity_poly.type
_entity_poly.pdbx_seq_one_letter_code
_entity_poly.pdbx_strand_id
1 'polypeptide(L)'
;MARGGYKPMPDMNRIRNFTEDDVLIIQQGFEVFDHGKQLTDINEIMGYLDSINASEKFPTVYNLIGKIAEACPKGANFKTFLETFQMYLGSVETKSGAQKLFDALDYDENQFLDKERLKILAKEIGEKITDEELDYLIEEGYNCPNGKIDSDAFVRMILKVNR
;
A
#
# COMPACT_ATOMS: atom_id res chain seq x y z
N MET A 1 -20.19 -8.32 32.90
CA MET A 1 -20.41 -8.97 31.59
C MET A 1 -20.17 -7.93 30.50
N ALA A 2 -19.03 -7.98 29.82
CA ALA A 2 -18.83 -7.24 28.59
C ALA A 2 -18.51 -8.28 27.52
N ARG A 3 -19.50 -8.62 26.70
CA ARG A 3 -19.26 -9.42 25.50
C ARG A 3 -18.42 -8.52 24.59
N GLY A 4 -17.13 -8.79 24.48
CA GLY A 4 -16.30 -8.23 23.41
C GLY A 4 -17.01 -8.54 22.11
N GLY A 5 -17.59 -7.52 21.48
CA GLY A 5 -18.30 -7.68 20.22
C GLY A 5 -17.32 -8.25 19.20
N TYR A 6 -17.75 -9.25 18.45
CA TYR A 6 -16.97 -9.80 17.33
C TYR A 6 -16.54 -8.63 16.43
N LYS A 7 -15.23 -8.38 16.35
CA LYS A 7 -14.68 -7.43 15.37
C LYS A 7 -14.57 -8.16 14.05
N PRO A 8 -15.14 -7.62 12.97
CA PRO A 8 -15.18 -8.32 11.70
C PRO A 8 -13.75 -8.44 11.16
N MET A 9 -13.42 -9.62 10.63
CA MET A 9 -12.18 -9.88 9.91
C MET A 9 -12.31 -9.48 8.43
N PRO A 10 -11.22 -9.06 7.78
CA PRO A 10 -11.22 -8.76 6.35
C PRO A 10 -11.54 -10.01 5.51
N ASP A 11 -12.21 -9.81 4.38
CA ASP A 11 -12.44 -10.87 3.40
C ASP A 11 -11.16 -11.09 2.58
N MET A 12 -10.55 -12.27 2.67
CA MET A 12 -9.30 -12.62 1.96
C MET A 12 -9.39 -12.37 0.45
N ASN A 13 -10.57 -12.48 -0.17
CA ASN A 13 -10.76 -12.21 -1.60
C ASN A 13 -10.62 -10.72 -1.95
N ARG A 14 -10.76 -9.84 -0.95
CA ARG A 14 -10.66 -8.39 -1.07
C ARG A 14 -9.30 -7.85 -0.66
N ILE A 15 -8.42 -8.67 -0.11
CA ILE A 15 -7.07 -8.30 0.37
C ILE A 15 -6.00 -9.21 -0.25
N ARG A 16 -6.07 -9.38 -1.57
CA ARG A 16 -5.30 -10.38 -2.33
C ARG A 16 -3.78 -10.23 -2.26
N ASN A 17 -3.27 -9.08 -1.83
CA ASN A 17 -1.82 -8.87 -1.68
C ASN A 17 -1.30 -9.34 -0.32
N PHE A 18 -2.17 -9.87 0.55
CA PHE A 18 -1.81 -10.28 1.91
C PHE A 18 -2.07 -11.77 2.10
N THR A 19 -1.09 -12.46 2.67
CA THR A 19 -1.25 -13.83 3.15
C THR A 19 -1.99 -13.86 4.49
N GLU A 20 -2.45 -15.03 4.93
CA GLU A 20 -3.05 -15.18 6.26
C GLU A 20 -2.08 -14.78 7.37
N ASP A 21 -0.78 -15.08 7.21
CA ASP A 21 0.26 -14.71 8.17
C ASP A 21 0.47 -13.19 8.22
N ASP A 22 0.45 -12.51 7.07
CA ASP A 22 0.50 -11.04 7.02
C ASP A 22 -0.69 -10.43 7.77
N VAL A 23 -1.90 -10.96 7.54
CA VAL A 23 -3.12 -10.49 8.21
C VAL A 23 -3.01 -10.64 9.71
N LEU A 24 -2.47 -11.76 10.21
CA LEU A 24 -2.27 -11.99 11.64
C LEU A 24 -1.27 -11.00 12.25
N ILE A 25 -0.14 -10.74 11.57
CA ILE A 25 0.87 -9.79 12.05
C ILE A 25 0.30 -8.37 12.09
N ILE A 26 -0.40 -7.95 11.02
CA ILE A 26 -1.01 -6.62 10.95
C ILE A 26 -2.12 -6.49 12.01
N GLN A 27 -2.91 -7.55 12.25
CA GLN A 27 -3.92 -7.57 13.30
C GLN A 27 -3.29 -7.33 14.67
N GLN A 28 -2.21 -8.04 15.01
CA GLN A 28 -1.51 -7.88 16.28
C GLN A 28 -0.97 -6.44 16.44
N GLY A 29 -0.42 -5.86 15.37
CA GLY A 29 0.01 -4.46 15.37
C GLY A 29 -1.15 -3.48 15.57
N PHE A 30 -2.29 -3.73 14.92
CA PHE A 30 -3.50 -2.91 15.04
C PHE A 30 -4.10 -2.97 16.45
N GLU A 31 -4.09 -4.14 17.08
CA GLU A 31 -4.60 -4.36 18.44
C GLU A 31 -3.89 -3.53 19.51
N VAL A 32 -2.64 -3.11 19.27
CA VAL A 32 -1.89 -2.20 20.15
C VAL A 32 -2.62 -0.87 20.33
N PHE A 33 -3.33 -0.39 19.30
CA PHE A 33 -4.06 0.89 19.31
C PHE A 33 -5.56 0.70 19.59
N ASP A 34 -6.09 -0.47 19.23
CA ASP A 34 -7.52 -0.75 19.23
C ASP A 34 -8.10 -0.82 20.64
N HIS A 35 -7.33 -1.15 21.68
CA HIS A 35 -7.71 -1.07 23.12
C HIS A 35 -9.15 -1.51 23.49
N GLY A 36 -9.76 -2.41 22.72
CA GLY A 36 -11.17 -2.81 22.88
C GLY A 36 -12.23 -1.81 22.37
N LYS A 37 -11.84 -0.70 21.74
CA LYS A 37 -12.71 0.25 21.03
C LYS A 37 -13.42 -0.44 19.85
N GLN A 38 -14.56 0.08 19.41
CA GLN A 38 -15.22 -0.42 18.18
C GLN A 38 -14.53 0.09 16.92
N LEU A 39 -14.00 1.31 16.99
CA LEU A 39 -13.22 1.98 15.95
C LEU A 39 -11.94 2.49 16.58
N THR A 40 -10.82 2.21 15.92
CA THR A 40 -9.50 2.73 16.28
C THR A 40 -9.27 4.03 15.55
N ASP A 41 -8.80 5.07 16.26
CA ASP A 41 -8.42 6.33 15.63
C ASP A 41 -7.12 6.14 14.84
N ILE A 42 -7.18 6.32 13.53
CA ILE A 42 -6.04 6.10 12.65
C ILE A 42 -4.97 7.17 12.87
N ASN A 43 -5.32 8.33 13.43
CA ASN A 43 -4.33 9.35 13.80
C ASN A 43 -3.43 8.90 14.96
N GLU A 44 -3.91 8.01 15.85
CA GLU A 44 -3.05 7.39 16.88
C GLU A 44 -1.95 6.54 16.22
N ILE A 45 -2.29 5.82 15.14
CA ILE A 45 -1.34 5.05 14.35
C ILE A 45 -0.37 5.99 13.61
N MET A 46 -0.87 7.06 12.97
CA MET A 46 -0.02 8.05 12.30
C MET A 46 1.00 8.69 13.25
N GLY A 47 0.57 9.09 14.46
CA GLY A 47 1.48 9.64 15.46
C GLY A 47 2.58 8.66 15.90
N TYR A 48 2.27 7.36 15.95
CA TYR A 48 3.30 6.34 16.17
C TYR A 48 4.24 6.21 14.96
N LEU A 49 3.71 6.20 13.75
CA LEU A 49 4.51 6.15 12.52
C LEU A 49 5.48 7.34 12.42
N ASP A 50 5.05 8.53 12.80
CA ASP A 50 5.92 9.71 12.91
C ASP A 50 7.04 9.48 13.93
N SER A 51 6.73 8.92 15.10
CA SER A 51 7.70 8.68 16.18
C SER A 51 8.84 7.73 15.77
N ILE A 52 8.59 6.83 14.82
CA ILE A 52 9.60 5.91 14.28
C ILE A 52 10.21 6.39 12.96
N ASN A 53 9.85 7.60 12.51
CA ASN A 53 10.26 8.19 11.24
C ASN A 53 9.88 7.30 10.04
N ALA A 54 8.65 6.78 10.04
CA ALA A 54 8.15 5.89 9.00
C ALA A 54 7.96 6.60 7.66
N SER A 55 7.71 7.91 7.64
CA SER A 55 7.62 8.70 6.41
C SER A 55 8.91 8.67 5.59
N GLU A 56 10.08 8.58 6.23
CA GLU A 56 11.37 8.42 5.54
C GLU A 56 11.71 6.95 5.24
N LYS A 57 11.34 6.02 6.14
CA LYS A 57 11.71 4.61 6.03
C LYS A 57 10.79 3.80 5.12
N PHE A 58 9.50 4.13 5.14
CA PHE A 58 8.40 3.41 4.51
C PHE A 58 7.37 4.41 3.94
N PRO A 59 7.80 5.33 3.05
CA PRO A 59 6.95 6.42 2.58
C PRO A 59 5.65 5.97 1.93
N THR A 60 5.63 4.85 1.21
CA THR A 60 4.40 4.37 0.54
C THR A 60 3.39 3.89 1.57
N VAL A 61 3.80 3.05 2.51
CA VAL A 61 2.94 2.61 3.63
C VAL A 61 2.45 3.80 4.45
N TYR A 62 3.33 4.75 4.78
CA TYR A 62 2.98 5.97 5.52
C TYR A 62 1.87 6.76 4.80
N ASN A 63 2.05 7.02 3.50
CA ASN A 63 1.07 7.74 2.68
C ASN A 63 -0.27 7.01 2.61
N LEU A 64 -0.25 5.68 2.44
CA LEU A 64 -1.47 4.86 2.40
C LEU A 64 -2.26 4.94 3.71
N ILE A 65 -1.59 4.86 4.87
CA ILE A 65 -2.25 4.98 6.17
C ILE A 65 -2.77 6.41 6.38
N GLY A 66 -2.05 7.43 5.90
CA GLY A 66 -2.53 8.81 5.86
C GLY A 66 -3.84 8.96 5.08
N LYS A 67 -3.93 8.40 3.87
CA LYS A 67 -5.16 8.38 3.07
C LYS A 67 -6.32 7.67 3.79
N ILE A 68 -6.03 6.62 4.57
CA ILE A 68 -7.04 5.95 5.40
C ILE A 68 -7.51 6.86 6.54
N ALA A 69 -6.59 7.60 7.20
CA ALA A 69 -6.94 8.53 8.27
C ALA A 69 -7.89 9.63 7.77
N GLU A 70 -7.65 10.15 6.56
CA GLU A 70 -8.52 11.13 5.90
C GLU A 70 -9.88 10.53 5.51
N ALA A 71 -9.90 9.30 4.98
CA ALA A 71 -11.13 8.62 4.58
C ALA A 71 -11.98 8.14 5.77
N CYS A 72 -11.35 7.86 6.91
CA CYS A 72 -11.96 7.33 8.11
C CYS A 72 -11.74 8.27 9.32
N PRO A 73 -12.26 9.51 9.31
CA PRO A 73 -11.98 10.50 10.37
C PRO A 73 -12.59 10.13 11.73
N LYS A 74 -13.52 9.16 11.77
CA LYS A 74 -14.09 8.60 13.02
C LYS A 74 -13.36 7.35 13.50
N GLY A 75 -12.29 6.96 12.82
CA GLY A 75 -11.59 5.70 13.01
C GLY A 75 -12.13 4.56 12.14
N ALA A 76 -11.39 3.45 12.15
CA ALA A 76 -11.74 2.22 11.44
C ALA A 76 -11.61 1.02 12.39
N ASN A 77 -12.36 -0.06 12.13
CA ASN A 77 -12.04 -1.37 12.70
C ASN A 77 -11.01 -2.09 11.81
N PHE A 78 -10.46 -3.21 12.28
CA PHE A 78 -9.41 -3.93 11.56
C PHE A 78 -9.79 -4.31 10.12
N LYS A 79 -10.99 -4.86 9.89
CA LYS A 79 -11.50 -5.14 8.54
C LYS A 79 -11.50 -3.91 7.65
N THR A 80 -12.07 -2.80 8.13
CA THR A 80 -12.14 -1.56 7.36
C THR A 80 -10.76 -1.01 7.10
N PHE A 81 -9.84 -1.08 8.07
CA PHE A 81 -8.46 -0.64 7.89
C PHE A 81 -7.78 -1.42 6.77
N LEU A 82 -7.76 -2.76 6.85
CA LEU A 82 -6.99 -3.57 5.91
C LEU A 82 -7.62 -3.63 4.50
N GLU A 83 -8.96 -3.69 4.41
CA GLU A 83 -9.64 -3.63 3.09
C GLU A 83 -9.47 -2.26 2.42
N THR A 84 -9.50 -1.16 3.18
CA THR A 84 -9.23 0.18 2.64
C THR A 84 -7.76 0.31 2.23
N PHE A 85 -6.84 -0.26 3.02
CA PHE A 85 -5.42 -0.29 2.68
C PHE A 85 -5.18 -1.02 1.35
N GLN A 86 -5.69 -2.23 1.17
CA GLN A 86 -5.61 -2.93 -0.12
C GLN A 86 -6.24 -2.11 -1.24
N MET A 87 -7.40 -1.49 -1.00
CA MET A 87 -8.10 -0.69 -2.01
C MET A 87 -7.23 0.46 -2.53
N TYR A 88 -6.46 1.12 -1.67
CA TYR A 88 -5.53 2.18 -2.06
C TYR A 88 -4.21 1.64 -2.62
N LEU A 89 -3.70 0.52 -2.09
CA LEU A 89 -2.50 -0.13 -2.63
C LEU A 89 -2.71 -0.61 -4.07
N GLY A 90 -3.93 -1.05 -4.42
CA GLY A 90 -4.23 -1.56 -5.76
C GLY A 90 -3.74 -2.99 -5.98
N SER A 91 -3.55 -3.37 -7.24
CA SER A 91 -3.08 -4.69 -7.64
C SER A 91 -2.47 -4.68 -9.04
N VAL A 92 -1.55 -5.61 -9.30
CA VAL A 92 -0.94 -5.77 -10.63
C VAL A 92 -1.85 -6.50 -11.64
N GLU A 93 -2.95 -7.10 -11.17
CA GLU A 93 -3.82 -7.96 -11.99
C GLU A 93 -4.69 -7.18 -13.00
N THR A 94 -4.96 -5.91 -12.74
CA THR A 94 -5.91 -5.12 -13.54
C THR A 94 -5.38 -3.73 -13.84
N LYS A 95 -5.83 -3.14 -14.95
CA LYS A 95 -5.49 -1.74 -15.29
C LYS A 95 -5.81 -0.76 -14.15
N SER A 96 -6.98 -0.91 -13.53
CA SER A 96 -7.39 -0.04 -12.42
C SER A 96 -6.57 -0.28 -11.16
N GLY A 97 -6.17 -1.53 -10.89
CA GLY A 97 -5.28 -1.85 -9.78
C GLY A 97 -3.89 -1.28 -10.00
N ALA A 98 -3.35 -1.36 -11.21
CA ALA A 98 -2.03 -0.84 -11.54
C ALA A 98 -2.00 0.69 -11.45
N GLN A 99 -3.07 1.36 -11.86
CA GLN A 99 -3.22 2.80 -11.66
C GLN A 99 -3.17 3.18 -10.17
N LYS A 100 -3.88 2.46 -9.32
CA LYS A 100 -3.86 2.71 -7.86
C LYS A 100 -2.49 2.46 -7.25
N LEU A 101 -1.78 1.44 -7.73
CA LEU A 101 -0.40 1.17 -7.31
C LEU A 101 0.53 2.32 -7.70
N PHE A 102 0.37 2.88 -8.91
CA PHE A 102 1.06 4.11 -9.30
C PHE A 102 0.75 5.27 -8.35
N ASP A 103 -0.53 5.50 -8.04
CA ASP A 103 -0.96 6.59 -7.15
C ASP A 103 -0.52 6.39 -5.69
N ALA A 104 -0.26 5.14 -5.28
CA ALA A 104 0.33 4.82 -3.99
C ALA A 104 1.83 5.19 -3.98
N LEU A 105 2.53 4.86 -5.06
CA LEU A 105 3.95 5.12 -5.28
C LEU A 105 4.25 6.61 -5.48
N ASP A 106 3.41 7.35 -6.19
CA ASP A 106 3.58 8.78 -6.47
C ASP A 106 3.16 9.66 -5.27
N TYR A 107 3.69 9.36 -4.09
CA TYR A 107 3.31 10.02 -2.83
C TYR A 107 3.74 11.49 -2.73
N ASP A 108 4.62 11.96 -3.61
CA ASP A 108 4.99 13.38 -3.74
C ASP A 108 4.27 14.08 -4.91
N GLU A 109 3.31 13.39 -5.55
CA GLU A 109 2.44 13.91 -6.60
C GLU A 109 3.19 14.53 -7.79
N ASN A 110 4.37 14.00 -8.11
CA ASN A 110 5.20 14.54 -9.18
C ASN A 110 4.80 14.00 -10.57
N GLN A 111 3.85 13.07 -10.62
CA GLN A 111 3.31 12.39 -11.80
C GLN A 111 4.30 11.45 -12.51
N PHE A 112 5.46 11.20 -11.92
CA PHE A 112 6.47 10.30 -12.43
C PHE A 112 7.07 9.42 -11.33
N LEU A 113 7.36 8.18 -11.70
CA LEU A 113 8.14 7.26 -10.88
C LEU A 113 9.53 7.11 -11.49
N ASP A 114 10.54 6.98 -10.62
CA ASP A 114 11.88 6.59 -11.02
C ASP A 114 12.20 5.16 -10.55
N LYS A 115 13.37 4.67 -10.95
CA LYS A 115 13.87 3.34 -10.57
C LYS A 115 13.97 3.18 -9.04
N GLU A 116 14.33 4.24 -8.33
CA GLU A 116 14.47 4.21 -6.87
C GLU A 116 13.12 3.99 -6.19
N ARG A 117 12.08 4.68 -6.66
CA ARG A 117 10.71 4.54 -6.15
C ARG A 117 10.15 3.12 -6.31
N LEU A 118 10.41 2.49 -7.46
CA LEU A 118 10.00 1.10 -7.69
C LEU A 118 10.73 0.12 -6.76
N LYS A 119 12.03 0.35 -6.49
CA LYS A 119 12.80 -0.46 -5.55
C LYS A 119 12.32 -0.32 -4.12
N ILE A 120 11.98 0.90 -3.69
CA ILE A 120 11.45 1.17 -2.35
C ILE A 120 10.20 0.34 -2.13
N LEU A 121 9.24 0.37 -3.06
CA LEU A 121 8.02 -0.43 -2.92
C LEU A 121 8.31 -1.92 -2.93
N ALA A 122 9.09 -2.42 -3.89
CA ALA A 122 9.43 -3.84 -3.94
C ALA A 122 9.95 -4.33 -2.57
N LYS A 123 10.84 -3.55 -1.97
CA LYS A 123 11.34 -3.79 -0.61
C LYS A 123 10.25 -3.69 0.47
N GLU A 124 9.35 -2.70 0.40
CA GLU A 124 8.25 -2.52 1.35
C GLU A 124 7.23 -3.66 1.32
N ILE A 125 6.95 -4.22 0.13
CA ILE A 125 5.99 -5.33 -0.05
C ILE A 125 6.64 -6.72 0.03
N GLY A 126 7.96 -6.79 0.22
CA GLY A 126 8.71 -8.04 0.30
C GLY A 126 8.99 -8.73 -1.03
N GLU A 127 8.63 -8.09 -2.15
CA GLU A 127 8.92 -8.58 -3.50
C GLU A 127 10.35 -8.25 -3.91
N LYS A 128 11.00 -9.17 -4.61
CA LYS A 128 12.33 -8.93 -5.18
C LYS A 128 12.17 -8.61 -6.65
N ILE A 129 12.47 -7.38 -7.03
CA ILE A 129 12.66 -6.98 -8.42
C ILE A 129 14.14 -6.69 -8.61
N THR A 130 14.76 -7.31 -9.62
CA THR A 130 16.18 -7.07 -9.89
C THR A 130 16.40 -5.78 -10.68
N ASP A 131 17.63 -5.27 -10.64
CA ASP A 131 17.99 -4.08 -11.40
C ASP A 131 17.82 -4.30 -12.90
N GLU A 132 18.10 -5.51 -13.38
CA GLU A 132 17.93 -5.92 -14.77
C GLU A 132 16.45 -6.00 -15.17
N GLU A 133 15.56 -6.47 -14.28
CA GLU A 133 14.13 -6.46 -14.53
C GLU A 133 13.61 -5.02 -14.62
N LEU A 134 14.03 -4.14 -13.72
CA LEU A 134 13.67 -2.72 -13.78
C LEU A 134 14.21 -2.04 -15.04
N ASP A 135 15.46 -2.31 -15.42
CA ASP A 135 16.08 -1.74 -16.62
C ASP A 135 15.38 -2.28 -17.88
N TYR A 136 15.07 -3.57 -17.95
CA TYR A 136 14.29 -4.15 -19.04
C TYR A 136 12.91 -3.49 -19.17
N LEU A 137 12.22 -3.24 -18.05
CA LEU A 137 10.92 -2.57 -18.07
C LEU A 137 11.01 -1.11 -18.54
N ILE A 138 12.12 -0.42 -18.26
CA ILE A 138 12.37 0.96 -18.67
C ILE A 138 12.84 1.04 -20.14
N GLU A 139 13.64 0.07 -20.60
CA GLU A 139 14.22 0.01 -21.95
C GLU A 139 13.22 -0.48 -23.02
N GLU A 140 12.30 -1.38 -22.68
CA GLU A 140 11.29 -1.93 -23.61
C GLU A 140 10.09 -1.00 -23.86
N GLY A 141 10.35 0.16 -24.49
CA GLY A 141 9.38 0.75 -25.42
C GLY A 141 8.24 1.60 -24.86
N TYR A 142 8.38 2.17 -23.65
CA TYR A 142 7.39 3.12 -23.11
C TYR A 142 7.75 4.59 -23.25
N ASN A 143 8.88 4.89 -23.88
CA ASN A 143 9.34 6.26 -24.16
C ASN A 143 9.37 7.09 -22.86
N CYS A 144 10.11 6.62 -21.85
CA CYS A 144 10.31 7.27 -20.56
C CYS A 144 11.44 8.30 -20.67
N PRO A 145 11.17 9.60 -20.94
CA PRO A 145 12.24 10.59 -21.09
C PRO A 145 13.00 10.73 -19.78
N ASN A 146 14.33 10.58 -19.85
CA ASN A 146 15.24 10.66 -18.69
C ASN A 146 14.96 9.60 -17.60
N GLY A 147 14.42 8.44 -17.96
CA GLY A 147 14.16 7.34 -17.01
C GLY A 147 12.95 7.56 -16.09
N LYS A 148 12.12 8.57 -16.38
CA LYS A 148 10.89 8.86 -15.65
C LYS A 148 9.71 8.10 -16.25
N ILE A 149 9.02 7.33 -15.41
CA ILE A 149 7.89 6.49 -15.78
C ILE A 149 6.60 7.22 -15.41
N ASP A 150 5.80 7.59 -16.40
CA ASP A 150 4.46 8.11 -16.15
C ASP A 150 3.45 6.98 -15.86
N SER A 151 2.23 7.36 -15.51
CA SER A 151 1.19 6.38 -15.16
C SER A 151 0.86 5.41 -16.31
N ASP A 152 0.83 5.89 -17.55
CA ASP A 152 0.45 5.06 -18.70
C ASP A 152 1.57 4.06 -19.05
N ALA A 153 2.83 4.49 -18.95
CA ALA A 153 4.00 3.62 -19.01
C ALA A 153 3.94 2.55 -17.91
N PHE A 154 3.75 2.93 -16.65
CA PHE A 154 3.68 1.99 -15.52
C PHE A 154 2.59 0.94 -15.71
N VAL A 155 1.36 1.37 -16.04
CA VAL A 155 0.24 0.46 -16.29
C VAL A 155 0.55 -0.54 -17.41
N ARG A 156 1.15 -0.08 -18.51
CA ARG A 156 1.51 -0.99 -19.61
C ARG A 156 2.64 -1.96 -19.22
N MET A 157 3.63 -1.51 -18.44
CA MET A 157 4.72 -2.36 -17.93
C MET A 157 4.13 -3.51 -17.11
N ILE A 158 3.30 -3.18 -16.12
CA ILE A 158 2.67 -4.17 -15.21
C ILE A 158 1.76 -5.14 -15.98
N LEU A 159 0.96 -4.66 -16.94
CA LEU A 159 0.08 -5.52 -17.73
C LEU A 159 0.81 -6.38 -18.76
N LYS A 160 2.00 -5.99 -19.22
CA LYS A 160 2.84 -6.79 -20.13
C LYS A 160 3.57 -7.91 -19.38
N VAL A 161 4.03 -7.64 -18.16
CA VAL A 161 4.69 -8.64 -17.29
C VAL A 161 3.74 -9.76 -16.87
N ASN A 162 2.45 -9.44 -16.67
CA ASN A 162 1.43 -10.42 -16.27
C ASN A 162 0.79 -11.20 -17.45
N ARG A 163 1.40 -11.18 -18.64
CA ARG A 163 0.99 -12.00 -19.80
C ARG A 163 2.00 -13.10 -20.08
#